data_AF-A0A9P0LFB0-F1
#
_entry.id   AF-A0A9P0LFB0-F1
#
_cell.length_a   1.000
_cell.length_b   1.000
_cell.length_c   1.000
_cell.angle_alpha   90.00
_cell.angle_beta   90.00
_cell.angle_gamma   90.00
#
_symmetry.space_group_name_H-M   'P 1'
#
loop_
_entity.id
_entity.type
_entity.pdbx_description
1 polymer ?
#
loop_
_entity_poly.entity_id
_entity_poly.type
_entity_poly.pdbx_seq_one_letter_code
_entity_poly.pdbx_strand_id
1 'polypeptide(L)'
;MARTRQTTPQTKEERLRQKREAERRRYYRLKQDPVGREQLRQKEIAQYLRKKEKEVIKPIEDLSERDRRKRKQWREYSQKYRNKKRQIRMENERLVRRMHEDTPPLSEEERESLPTTPENHQRVSGKRRYATNKRRSRENKYKHELIKKLQLKVQKYKQRYHRLKNIKLNKNDPSSPRGRAIQILDEDKKIVEKKLLFAEVMSDQLKQNYEKINSTKQKQIFRNVTMIFIANYVQEKETTARETR
;
A
#
# COMPACT_ATOMS: atom_id res chain seq x y z
N MET A 1 -45.69 -19.96 31.55
CA MET A 1 -44.98 -20.60 30.42
C MET A 1 -44.43 -19.51 29.49
N ALA A 2 -43.16 -19.11 29.66
CA ALA A 2 -42.55 -18.06 28.84
C ALA A 2 -42.11 -18.63 27.48
N ARG A 3 -42.67 -18.12 26.38
CA ARG A 3 -42.28 -18.52 25.01
C ARG A 3 -40.92 -17.91 24.68
N THR A 4 -39.88 -18.71 24.71
CA THR A 4 -38.55 -18.34 24.19
C THR A 4 -38.63 -18.18 22.67
N ARG A 5 -38.52 -16.95 22.17
CA ARG A 5 -38.43 -16.67 20.73
C ARG A 5 -37.07 -17.15 20.23
N GLN A 6 -37.05 -18.24 19.47
CA GLN A 6 -35.85 -18.66 18.76
C GLN A 6 -35.57 -17.66 17.63
N THR A 7 -34.60 -16.76 17.81
CA THR A 7 -34.13 -15.87 16.76
C THR A 7 -33.06 -16.58 15.96
N THR A 8 -33.34 -16.88 14.69
CA THR A 8 -32.31 -17.37 13.77
C THR A 8 -31.20 -16.33 13.60
N PRO A 9 -29.91 -16.73 13.63
CA PRO A 9 -28.81 -15.78 13.51
C PRO A 9 -28.78 -15.18 12.10
N GLN A 10 -29.09 -13.89 12.00
CA GLN A 10 -29.05 -13.15 10.73
C GLN A 10 -27.66 -13.21 10.09
N THR A 11 -27.65 -13.41 8.77
CA THR A 11 -26.41 -13.41 7.99
C THR A 11 -25.73 -12.04 8.04
N LYS A 12 -24.41 -12.01 7.84
CA LYS A 12 -23.61 -10.77 7.88
C LYS A 12 -24.12 -9.72 6.89
N GLU A 13 -24.60 -10.13 5.72
CA GLU A 13 -25.11 -9.24 4.69
C GLU A 13 -26.47 -8.62 5.07
N GLU A 14 -27.37 -9.39 5.66
CA GLU A 14 -28.66 -8.91 6.16
C GLU A 14 -28.48 -7.88 7.27
N ARG A 15 -27.56 -8.15 8.21
CA ARG A 15 -27.21 -7.19 9.27
C ARG A 15 -26.67 -5.88 8.69
N LEU A 16 -25.86 -5.96 7.64
CA LEU A 16 -25.33 -4.79 6.95
C LEU A 16 -26.43 -4.02 6.20
N ARG A 17 -27.36 -4.73 5.56
CA ARG A 17 -28.51 -4.14 4.88
C ARG A 17 -29.42 -3.40 5.86
N GLN A 18 -29.72 -4.00 7.01
CA GLN A 18 -30.52 -3.38 8.07
C GLN A 18 -29.86 -2.12 8.62
N LYS A 19 -28.54 -2.14 8.84
CA LYS A 19 -27.80 -0.93 9.23
C LYS A 19 -27.92 0.19 8.19
N ARG A 20 -27.76 -0.11 6.89
CA ARG A 20 -27.92 0.88 5.81
C ARG A 20 -29.35 1.42 5.71
N GLU A 21 -30.35 0.58 5.94
CA GLU A 21 -31.75 1.00 5.94
C GLU A 21 -32.10 1.86 7.15
N ALA A 22 -31.61 1.50 8.34
CA ALA A 22 -31.77 2.31 9.56
C ALA A 22 -31.09 3.68 9.43
N GLU A 23 -29.88 3.73 8.85
CA GLU A 23 -29.17 4.97 8.55
C GLU A 23 -29.95 5.83 7.54
N ARG A 24 -30.46 5.23 6.46
CA ARG A 24 -31.33 5.93 5.49
C ARG A 24 -32.57 6.52 6.16
N ARG A 25 -33.24 5.78 7.03
CA ARG A 25 -34.41 6.26 7.80
C ARG A 25 -34.03 7.39 8.77
N ARG A 26 -32.88 7.30 9.44
CA ARG A 26 -32.36 8.37 10.30
C ARG A 26 -32.13 9.65 9.50
N TYR A 27 -31.47 9.54 8.35
CA TYR A 27 -31.18 10.69 7.49
C TYR A 27 -32.45 11.32 6.91
N TYR A 28 -33.43 10.49 6.55
CA TYR A 28 -34.74 10.96 6.07
C TYR A 28 -35.48 11.76 7.14
N ARG A 29 -35.56 11.24 8.38
CA ARG A 29 -36.16 11.95 9.53
C ARG A 29 -35.46 13.29 9.79
N LEU A 30 -34.13 13.29 9.80
CA LEU A 30 -33.34 14.50 10.03
C LEU A 30 -33.50 15.55 8.92
N LYS A 31 -33.81 15.13 7.69
CA LYS A 31 -34.08 16.02 6.55
C LYS A 31 -35.50 16.58 6.56
N GLN A 32 -36.45 15.85 7.15
CA GLN A 32 -37.83 16.29 7.32
C GLN A 32 -38.01 17.26 8.49
N ASP A 33 -37.18 17.16 9.53
CA ASP A 33 -37.14 18.12 10.63
C ASP A 33 -36.45 19.45 10.21
N PRO A 34 -37.14 20.60 10.28
CA PRO A 34 -36.57 21.89 9.91
C PRO A 34 -35.36 22.29 10.77
N VAL A 35 -35.35 21.96 12.07
CA VAL A 35 -34.23 22.32 12.96
C VAL A 35 -33.00 21.45 12.68
N GLY A 36 -33.20 20.14 12.59
CA GLY A 36 -32.15 19.19 12.21
C GLY A 36 -31.55 19.47 10.82
N ARG A 37 -32.36 19.93 9.87
CA ARG A 37 -31.92 20.31 8.53
C ARG A 37 -31.00 21.54 8.56
N GLU A 38 -31.32 22.56 9.34
CA GLU A 38 -30.49 23.76 9.44
C GLU A 38 -29.15 23.44 10.13
N GLN A 39 -29.17 22.61 11.17
CA GLN A 39 -27.96 22.13 11.83
C GLN A 39 -27.04 21.34 10.88
N LEU A 40 -27.61 20.49 10.02
CA LEU A 40 -26.85 19.80 8.97
C LEU A 40 -26.21 20.79 8.00
N ARG A 41 -26.98 21.78 7.53
CA ARG A 41 -26.48 22.82 6.63
C ARG A 41 -25.33 23.59 7.25
N GLN A 42 -25.44 24.00 8.51
CA GLN A 42 -24.38 24.69 9.24
C GLN A 42 -23.11 23.82 9.37
N LYS A 43 -23.27 22.53 9.67
CA LYS A 43 -22.14 21.57 9.72
C LYS A 43 -21.46 21.41 8.36
N GLU A 44 -22.23 21.35 7.27
CA GLU A 44 -21.70 21.27 5.91
C GLU A 44 -20.93 22.54 5.53
N ILE A 45 -21.47 23.72 5.87
CA ILE A 45 -20.81 25.02 5.66
C ILE A 45 -19.49 25.06 6.46
N ALA A 46 -19.50 24.71 7.74
CA ALA A 46 -18.30 24.70 8.58
C ALA A 46 -17.23 23.74 8.05
N GLN A 47 -17.61 22.56 7.56
CA GLN A 47 -16.68 21.63 6.91
C GLN A 47 -16.11 22.20 5.61
N TYR A 48 -16.93 22.87 4.81
CA TYR A 48 -16.48 23.51 3.59
C TYR A 48 -15.45 24.61 3.86
N LEU A 49 -15.72 25.48 4.85
CA LEU A 49 -14.79 26.52 5.29
C LEU A 49 -13.46 25.92 5.77
N ARG A 50 -13.50 24.88 6.61
CA ARG A 50 -12.28 24.16 7.03
C ARG A 50 -11.48 23.57 5.88
N LYS A 51 -12.15 23.06 4.84
CA LYS A 51 -11.47 22.53 3.63
C LYS A 51 -10.91 23.64 2.75
N LYS A 52 -11.54 24.81 2.76
CA LYS A 52 -11.05 26.03 2.09
C LYS A 52 -9.80 26.56 2.80
N GLU A 53 -9.82 26.66 4.13
CA GLU A 53 -8.66 27.06 4.95
C GLU A 53 -7.47 26.11 4.78
N LYS A 54 -7.72 24.80 4.68
CA LYS A 54 -6.67 23.79 4.45
C LYS A 54 -6.19 23.72 2.99
N GLU A 55 -6.63 24.64 2.12
CA GLU A 55 -6.31 24.69 0.69
C GLU A 55 -6.65 23.42 -0.13
N VAL A 56 -7.42 22.50 0.47
CA VAL A 56 -7.90 21.28 -0.21
C VAL A 56 -8.92 21.64 -1.29
N ILE A 57 -9.64 22.75 -1.10
CA ILE A 57 -10.58 23.30 -2.08
C ILE A 57 -10.11 24.71 -2.45
N LYS A 58 -9.74 24.90 -3.72
CA LYS A 58 -9.41 26.21 -4.27
C LYS A 58 -10.66 27.00 -4.65
N PRO A 59 -10.73 28.32 -4.34
CA PRO A 59 -11.76 29.19 -4.88
C PRO A 59 -11.62 29.31 -6.41
N ILE A 60 -12.62 29.87 -7.06
CA ILE A 60 -12.66 29.92 -8.54
C ILE A 60 -11.55 30.82 -9.11
N GLU A 61 -11.18 31.86 -8.38
CA GLU A 61 -10.13 32.81 -8.73
C GLU A 61 -8.75 32.14 -8.73
N ASP A 62 -8.49 31.24 -7.76
CA ASP A 62 -7.21 30.53 -7.62
C ASP A 62 -7.11 29.28 -8.51
N LEU A 63 -8.13 28.97 -9.31
CA LEU A 63 -8.07 27.87 -10.28
C LEU A 63 -7.32 28.30 -11.53
N SER A 64 -6.47 27.42 -12.05
CA SER A 64 -5.88 27.59 -13.39
C SER A 64 -6.99 27.76 -14.44
N GLU A 65 -6.72 28.57 -15.46
CA GLU A 65 -7.61 28.81 -16.59
C GLU A 65 -8.11 27.51 -17.25
N ARG A 66 -7.24 26.50 -17.33
CA ARG A 66 -7.61 25.16 -17.82
C ARG A 66 -8.68 24.49 -16.96
N ASP A 67 -8.57 24.59 -15.64
CA ASP A 67 -9.50 23.96 -14.71
C ASP A 67 -10.81 24.74 -14.59
N ARG A 68 -10.77 26.07 -14.73
CA ARG A 68 -11.98 26.90 -14.89
C ARG A 68 -12.80 26.45 -16.11
N ARG A 69 -12.16 26.24 -17.26
CA ARG A 69 -12.82 25.73 -18.49
C ARG A 69 -13.41 24.33 -18.29
N LYS A 70 -12.67 23.40 -17.69
CA LYS A 70 -13.19 22.05 -17.38
C LYS A 70 -14.41 22.11 -16.46
N ARG A 71 -14.38 23.00 -15.45
CA ARG A 71 -15.51 23.16 -14.53
C ARG A 71 -16.74 23.74 -15.24
N LYS A 72 -16.56 24.68 -16.18
CA LYS A 72 -17.63 25.19 -17.04
C LYS A 72 -18.26 24.07 -17.87
N GLN A 73 -17.44 23.30 -18.59
CA GLN A 73 -17.91 22.14 -19.36
C GLN A 73 -18.64 21.11 -18.49
N TRP A 74 -18.12 20.83 -17.29
CA TRP A 74 -18.77 19.93 -16.35
C TRP A 74 -20.17 20.42 -15.93
N ARG A 75 -20.34 21.73 -15.69
CA ARG A 75 -21.66 22.32 -15.40
C ARG A 75 -22.61 22.15 -16.59
N GLU A 76 -22.15 22.47 -17.79
CA GLU A 76 -22.94 22.34 -19.02
C GLU A 76 -23.38 20.89 -19.28
N TYR A 77 -22.45 19.93 -19.21
CA TYR A 77 -22.75 18.51 -19.40
C TYR A 77 -23.66 17.96 -18.30
N SER A 78 -23.44 18.37 -17.05
CA SER A 78 -24.30 17.97 -15.93
C SER A 78 -25.72 18.51 -16.11
N GLN A 79 -25.87 19.76 -16.55
CA GLN A 79 -27.16 20.36 -16.81
C GLN A 79 -27.88 19.69 -17.97
N LYS A 80 -27.17 19.45 -19.09
CA LYS A 80 -27.70 18.70 -20.24
C LYS A 80 -28.19 17.31 -19.84
N TYR A 81 -27.40 16.59 -19.04
CA TYR A 81 -27.79 15.27 -18.52
C TYR A 81 -29.05 15.33 -17.63
N ARG A 82 -29.09 16.28 -16.68
CA ARG A 82 -30.25 16.46 -15.78
C ARG A 82 -31.51 16.81 -16.56
N ASN A 83 -31.41 17.70 -17.55
CA ASN A 83 -32.52 18.08 -18.42
C ASN A 83 -33.02 16.88 -19.23
N LYS A 84 -32.13 16.10 -19.84
CA LYS A 84 -32.50 14.87 -20.56
C LYS A 84 -33.21 13.87 -19.63
N LYS A 85 -32.68 13.64 -18.42
CA LYS A 85 -33.31 12.78 -17.40
C LYS A 85 -34.70 13.27 -17.00
N ARG A 86 -34.89 14.59 -16.87
CA ARG A 86 -36.18 15.20 -16.57
C ARG A 86 -37.16 15.00 -17.73
N GLN A 87 -36.73 15.24 -18.97
CA GLN A 87 -37.54 15.02 -20.17
C GLN A 87 -38.00 13.57 -20.27
N ILE A 88 -37.09 12.60 -20.14
CA ILE A 88 -37.44 11.17 -20.14
C ILE A 88 -38.44 10.84 -19.03
N ARG A 89 -38.26 11.41 -17.82
CA ARG A 89 -39.23 11.18 -16.73
C ARG A 89 -40.62 11.72 -17.11
N MET A 90 -40.70 12.95 -17.62
CA MET A 90 -41.97 13.54 -18.03
C MET A 90 -42.62 12.80 -19.20
N GLU A 91 -41.82 12.33 -20.15
CA GLU A 91 -42.29 11.53 -21.29
C GLU A 91 -42.84 10.18 -20.83
N ASN A 92 -42.14 9.50 -19.92
CA ASN A 92 -42.64 8.27 -19.31
C ASN A 92 -43.92 8.50 -18.51
N GLU A 93 -44.00 9.59 -17.73
CA GLU A 93 -45.22 9.95 -17.00
C GLU A 93 -46.39 10.23 -17.96
N ARG A 94 -46.14 10.90 -19.09
CA ARG A 94 -47.14 11.11 -20.15
C ARG A 94 -47.55 9.81 -20.85
N LEU A 95 -46.61 8.91 -21.10
CA LEU A 95 -46.90 7.60 -21.69
C LEU A 95 -47.76 6.76 -20.74
N VAL A 96 -47.41 6.71 -19.46
CA VAL A 96 -48.20 6.00 -18.43
C VAL A 96 -49.62 6.56 -18.35
N ARG A 97 -49.79 7.88 -18.40
CA ARG A 97 -51.13 8.50 -18.42
C ARG A 97 -51.95 8.10 -19.65
N ARG A 98 -51.37 8.17 -20.86
CA ARG A 98 -52.06 7.74 -22.09
C ARG A 98 -52.44 6.25 -22.06
N MET A 99 -51.56 5.40 -21.57
CA MET A 99 -51.87 3.97 -21.39
C MET A 99 -53.02 3.73 -20.41
N HIS A 100 -53.20 4.59 -19.40
CA HIS A 100 -54.32 4.49 -18.46
C HIS A 100 -55.63 5.11 -18.98
N GLU A 101 -55.57 6.02 -19.96
CA GLU A 101 -56.75 6.67 -20.55
C GLU A 101 -57.43 5.80 -21.62
N ASP A 102 -56.68 4.94 -22.33
CA ASP A 102 -57.19 4.12 -23.45
C ASP A 102 -57.35 2.61 -23.14
N THR A 103 -57.12 2.16 -21.90
CA THR A 103 -57.17 0.72 -21.55
C THR A 103 -58.30 0.44 -20.55
N PRO A 104 -59.34 -0.35 -20.89
CA PRO A 104 -60.31 -0.82 -19.91
C PRO A 104 -59.58 -1.66 -18.83
N PRO A 105 -60.08 -1.71 -17.58
CA PRO A 105 -59.41 -2.46 -16.52
C PRO A 105 -59.27 -3.94 -16.93
N LEU A 106 -58.03 -4.44 -16.97
CA LEU A 106 -57.72 -5.83 -17.30
C LEU A 106 -58.53 -6.80 -16.42
N SER A 107 -59.15 -7.80 -17.06
CA SER A 107 -59.78 -8.92 -16.37
C SER A 107 -58.72 -9.77 -15.64
N GLU A 108 -59.15 -10.50 -14.60
CA GLU A 108 -58.25 -11.25 -13.72
C GLU A 108 -57.49 -12.36 -14.46
N GLU A 109 -58.06 -12.89 -15.54
CA GLU A 109 -57.50 -13.93 -16.41
C GLU A 109 -56.35 -13.43 -17.32
N GLU A 110 -56.35 -12.15 -17.70
CA GLU A 110 -55.29 -11.57 -18.55
C GLU A 110 -54.02 -11.21 -17.77
N ARG A 111 -54.07 -11.17 -16.44
CA ARG A 111 -52.91 -10.85 -15.58
C ARG A 111 -51.94 -12.03 -15.43
N GLU A 112 -52.41 -13.26 -15.62
CA GLU A 112 -51.60 -14.47 -15.45
C GLU A 112 -50.80 -14.86 -16.70
N SER A 113 -51.10 -14.27 -17.86
CA SER A 113 -50.45 -14.59 -19.16
C SER A 113 -49.35 -13.61 -19.59
N LEU A 114 -48.93 -12.69 -18.72
CA LEU A 114 -47.85 -11.75 -19.04
C LEU A 114 -46.49 -12.48 -19.16
N PRO A 115 -45.72 -12.29 -20.25
CA PRO A 115 -44.40 -12.88 -20.37
C PRO A 115 -43.48 -12.38 -19.26
N THR A 116 -42.82 -13.31 -18.56
CA THR A 116 -41.76 -13.01 -17.59
C THR A 116 -40.80 -11.98 -18.17
N THR A 117 -40.68 -10.85 -17.48
CA THR A 117 -39.90 -9.65 -17.85
C THR A 117 -38.67 -9.92 -18.74
N PRO A 118 -38.47 -9.17 -19.84
CA PRO A 118 -37.30 -9.32 -20.68
C PRO A 118 -36.03 -9.14 -19.85
N GLU A 119 -35.05 -10.02 -20.07
CA GLU A 119 -33.81 -10.08 -19.34
C GLU A 119 -33.18 -8.68 -19.23
N ASN A 120 -33.06 -8.17 -18.00
CA ASN A 120 -32.75 -6.78 -17.72
C ASN A 120 -31.30 -6.47 -18.19
N HIS A 121 -31.13 -6.02 -19.44
CA HIS A 121 -29.85 -5.74 -20.09
C HIS A 121 -28.91 -4.83 -19.25
N GLN A 122 -29.46 -4.05 -18.32
CA GLN A 122 -28.71 -3.25 -17.35
C GLN A 122 -27.92 -4.12 -16.34
N ARG A 123 -28.44 -5.28 -15.92
CA ARG A 123 -27.72 -6.23 -15.04
C ARG A 123 -26.55 -6.89 -15.77
N VAL A 124 -26.71 -7.26 -17.03
CA VAL A 124 -25.65 -7.88 -17.85
C VAL A 124 -24.53 -6.89 -18.15
N SER A 125 -24.86 -5.65 -18.51
CA SER A 125 -23.86 -4.58 -18.73
C SER A 125 -23.11 -4.21 -17.45
N GLY A 126 -23.79 -4.21 -16.30
CA GLY A 126 -23.18 -3.99 -14.99
C GLY A 126 -22.14 -5.07 -14.62
N LYS A 127 -22.47 -6.36 -14.85
CA LYS A 127 -21.54 -7.48 -14.63
C LYS A 127 -20.30 -7.38 -15.53
N ARG A 128 -20.48 -7.07 -16.82
CA ARG A 128 -19.35 -6.86 -17.76
C ARG A 128 -18.46 -5.70 -17.32
N ARG A 129 -19.04 -4.56 -16.96
CA ARG A 129 -18.30 -3.38 -16.47
C ARG A 129 -17.52 -3.67 -15.19
N TYR A 130 -18.11 -4.41 -14.25
CA TYR A 130 -17.43 -4.85 -13.03
C TYR A 130 -16.24 -5.75 -13.35
N ALA A 131 -16.38 -6.73 -14.24
CA ALA A 131 -15.29 -7.61 -14.66
C ALA A 131 -14.13 -6.83 -15.31
N THR A 132 -14.43 -5.90 -16.21
CA THR A 132 -13.42 -5.02 -16.83
C THR A 132 -12.70 -4.15 -15.80
N ASN A 133 -13.44 -3.53 -14.88
CA ASN A 133 -12.86 -2.69 -13.83
C ASN A 133 -11.99 -3.51 -12.86
N LYS A 134 -12.41 -4.73 -12.51
CA LYS A 134 -11.65 -5.65 -11.65
C LYS A 134 -10.33 -6.06 -12.33
N ARG A 135 -10.35 -6.35 -13.63
CA ARG A 135 -9.13 -6.63 -14.41
C ARG A 135 -8.20 -5.41 -14.43
N ARG A 136 -8.70 -4.22 -14.77
CA ARG A 136 -7.92 -2.98 -14.76
C ARG A 136 -7.34 -2.66 -13.38
N SER A 137 -8.08 -2.92 -12.31
CA SER A 137 -7.61 -2.72 -10.94
C SER A 137 -6.41 -3.63 -10.61
N ARG A 138 -6.44 -4.90 -11.03
CA ARG A 138 -5.32 -5.83 -10.88
C ARG A 138 -4.09 -5.38 -11.69
N GLU A 139 -4.29 -5.01 -12.95
CA GLU A 139 -3.21 -4.49 -13.81
C GLU A 139 -2.59 -3.21 -13.23
N ASN A 140 -3.42 -2.29 -12.73
CA ASN A 140 -2.94 -1.08 -12.06
C ASN A 140 -2.16 -1.41 -10.81
N LYS A 141 -2.63 -2.35 -9.98
CA LYS A 141 -1.89 -2.78 -8.78
C LYS A 141 -0.50 -3.31 -9.16
N TYR A 142 -0.42 -4.19 -10.15
CA TYR A 142 0.84 -4.72 -10.66
C TYR A 142 1.78 -3.60 -11.16
N LYS A 143 1.25 -2.66 -11.95
CA LYS A 143 2.02 -1.49 -12.44
C LYS A 143 2.55 -0.63 -11.29
N HIS A 144 1.74 -0.36 -10.26
CA HIS A 144 2.17 0.40 -9.09
C HIS A 144 3.28 -0.32 -8.30
N GLU A 145 3.14 -1.64 -8.10
CA GLU A 145 4.18 -2.43 -7.44
C GLU A 145 5.49 -2.45 -8.24
N LEU A 146 5.40 -2.55 -9.57
CA LEU A 146 6.57 -2.48 -10.46
C LEU A 146 7.25 -1.11 -10.39
N ILE A 147 6.48 -0.02 -10.45
CA ILE A 147 7.00 1.35 -10.30
C ILE A 147 7.74 1.49 -8.96
N LYS A 148 7.13 1.02 -7.86
CA LYS A 148 7.76 1.05 -6.53
C LYS A 148 9.08 0.28 -6.50
N LYS A 149 9.14 -0.92 -7.09
CA LYS A 149 10.37 -1.72 -7.20
C LYS A 149 11.45 -0.99 -8.01
N LEU A 150 11.08 -0.37 -9.13
CA LEU A 150 12.00 0.38 -9.98
C LEU A 150 12.53 1.64 -9.26
N GLN A 151 11.67 2.37 -8.54
CA GLN A 151 12.08 3.51 -7.72
C GLN A 151 13.08 3.12 -6.63
N LEU A 152 12.84 2.00 -5.94
CA LEU A 152 13.79 1.47 -4.95
C LEU A 152 15.13 1.09 -5.59
N LYS A 153 15.12 0.47 -6.77
CA LYS A 153 16.36 0.20 -7.53
C LYS A 153 17.10 1.49 -7.85
N VAL A 154 16.42 2.50 -8.38
CA VAL A 154 17.01 3.81 -8.70
C VAL A 154 17.63 4.46 -7.46
N GLN A 155 16.92 4.47 -6.33
CA GLN A 155 17.45 5.00 -5.07
C GLN A 155 18.71 4.23 -4.61
N LYS A 156 18.69 2.89 -4.67
CA LYS A 156 19.85 2.06 -4.35
C LYS A 156 21.06 2.42 -5.24
N TYR A 157 20.85 2.58 -6.55
CA TYR A 157 21.92 2.96 -7.46
C TYR A 157 22.43 4.39 -7.21
N LYS A 158 21.55 5.36 -6.93
CA LYS A 158 21.94 6.73 -6.54
C LYS A 158 22.80 6.73 -5.28
N GLN A 159 22.39 6.00 -4.24
CA GLN A 159 23.17 5.88 -3.02
C GLN A 159 24.51 5.18 -3.26
N ARG A 160 24.55 4.11 -4.06
CA ARG A 160 25.79 3.44 -4.44
C ARG A 160 26.73 4.39 -5.18
N TYR A 161 26.19 5.15 -6.14
CA TYR A 161 26.97 6.15 -6.86
C TYR A 161 27.53 7.22 -5.92
N HIS A 162 26.72 7.76 -5.01
CA HIS A 162 27.18 8.74 -4.03
C HIS A 162 28.30 8.18 -3.14
N ARG A 163 28.16 6.94 -2.64
CA ARG A 163 29.22 6.27 -1.87
C ARG A 163 30.49 6.12 -2.70
N LEU A 164 30.40 5.64 -3.94
CA LEU A 164 31.57 5.48 -4.81
C LEU A 164 32.22 6.81 -5.18
N LYS A 165 31.42 7.86 -5.42
CA LYS A 165 31.90 9.22 -5.66
C LYS A 165 32.67 9.74 -4.45
N ASN A 166 32.12 9.58 -3.24
CA ASN A 166 32.75 10.05 -2.01
C ASN A 166 33.97 9.20 -1.62
N ILE A 167 33.96 7.89 -1.89
CA ILE A 167 35.15 7.03 -1.73
C ILE A 167 36.29 7.48 -2.65
N LYS A 168 35.99 7.89 -3.90
CA LYS A 168 37.01 8.44 -4.79
C LYS A 168 37.58 9.77 -4.28
N LEU A 169 36.73 10.62 -3.70
CA LEU A 169 37.13 11.92 -3.16
C LEU A 169 37.96 11.79 -1.87
N ASN A 170 37.64 10.81 -1.00
CA ASN A 170 38.23 10.68 0.33
C ASN A 170 39.15 9.46 0.47
N LYS A 171 39.73 8.98 -0.65
CA LYS A 171 40.48 7.71 -0.69
C LYS A 171 41.70 7.68 0.24
N ASN A 172 42.24 8.87 0.54
CA ASN A 172 43.45 9.07 1.36
C ASN A 172 43.19 10.04 2.53
N ASP A 173 41.94 10.23 2.96
CA ASP A 173 41.65 11.12 4.09
C ASP A 173 42.22 10.52 5.41
N PRO A 174 43.23 11.15 6.04
CA PRO A 174 43.86 10.64 7.28
C PRO A 174 42.89 10.64 8.47
N SER A 175 41.80 11.41 8.40
CA SER A 175 40.79 11.48 9.46
C SER A 175 39.85 10.27 9.46
N SER A 176 39.70 9.59 8.32
CA SER A 176 38.88 8.39 8.19
C SER A 176 39.53 7.20 8.89
N PRO A 177 38.77 6.32 9.59
CA PRO A 177 39.30 5.10 10.20
C PRO A 177 40.11 4.23 9.22
N ARG A 178 39.69 4.20 7.94
CA ARG A 178 40.42 3.47 6.90
C ARG A 178 41.74 4.16 6.52
N GLY A 179 41.76 5.49 6.48
CA GLY A 179 42.97 6.26 6.20
C GLY A 179 44.01 6.08 7.30
N ARG A 180 43.58 6.14 8.58
CA ARG A 180 44.44 5.82 9.74
C ARG A 180 44.97 4.39 9.68
N ALA A 181 44.12 3.41 9.34
CA ALA A 181 44.57 2.02 9.21
C ALA A 181 45.61 1.86 8.10
N ILE A 182 45.45 2.54 6.95
CA ILE A 182 46.44 2.54 5.87
C ILE A 182 47.75 3.18 6.32
N GLN A 183 47.71 4.29 7.08
CA GLN A 183 48.92 4.90 7.64
C GLN A 183 49.65 3.98 8.61
N ILE A 184 48.94 3.37 9.56
CA ILE A 184 49.50 2.39 10.50
C ILE A 184 50.10 1.19 9.74
N LEU A 185 49.43 0.74 8.67
CA LEU A 185 49.91 -0.34 7.80
C LEU A 185 51.17 0.06 7.02
N ASP A 186 51.32 1.32 6.62
CA ASP A 186 52.52 1.81 5.93
C ASP A 186 53.71 1.95 6.89
N GLU A 187 53.48 2.40 8.13
CA GLU A 187 54.52 2.53 9.16
C GLU A 187 55.14 1.17 9.54
N ASP A 188 54.31 0.14 9.71
CA ASP A 188 54.72 -1.21 10.15
C ASP A 188 54.68 -2.27 9.05
N LYS A 189 54.69 -1.87 7.77
CA LYS A 189 54.41 -2.73 6.62
C LYS A 189 55.12 -4.09 6.65
N LYS A 190 56.43 -4.08 6.92
CA LYS A 190 57.26 -5.31 6.97
C LYS A 190 56.86 -6.25 8.11
N ILE A 191 56.46 -5.71 9.26
CA ILE A 191 56.03 -6.50 10.41
C ILE A 191 54.66 -7.12 10.13
N VAL A 192 53.76 -6.34 9.53
CA VAL A 192 52.42 -6.81 9.15
C VAL A 192 52.49 -7.87 8.07
N GLU A 193 53.31 -7.69 7.04
CA GLU A 193 53.55 -8.70 5.99
C GLU A 193 54.06 -10.02 6.56
N LYS A 194 55.04 -9.97 7.48
CA LYS A 194 55.54 -11.18 8.16
C LYS A 194 54.47 -11.88 8.98
N LYS A 195 53.64 -11.12 9.72
CA LYS A 195 52.54 -11.69 10.52
C LYS A 195 51.45 -12.30 9.65
N LEU A 196 51.11 -11.65 8.53
CA LEU A 196 50.13 -12.16 7.55
C LEU A 196 50.63 -13.45 6.90
N LEU A 197 51.88 -13.46 6.43
CA LEU A 197 52.50 -14.65 5.83
C LEU A 197 52.55 -15.81 6.82
N PHE A 198 52.93 -15.54 8.08
CA PHE A 198 52.91 -16.54 9.14
C PHE A 198 51.49 -17.10 9.37
N ALA A 199 50.47 -16.22 9.41
CA ALA A 199 49.09 -16.66 9.60
C ALA A 199 48.58 -17.51 8.43
N GLU A 200 48.94 -17.18 7.19
CA GLU A 200 48.60 -17.94 5.99
C GLU A 200 49.24 -19.34 6.04
N VAL A 201 50.56 -19.40 6.28
CA VAL A 201 51.30 -20.68 6.39
C VAL A 201 50.74 -21.54 7.52
N MET A 202 50.47 -20.96 8.69
CA MET A 202 49.88 -21.69 9.82
C MET A 202 48.48 -22.20 9.51
N SER A 203 47.65 -21.40 8.85
CA SER A 203 46.29 -21.81 8.45
C SER A 203 46.33 -23.00 7.50
N ASP A 204 47.23 -22.97 6.52
CA ASP A 204 47.37 -24.06 5.55
C ASP A 204 47.95 -25.32 6.18
N GLN A 205 48.93 -25.19 7.07
CA GLN A 205 49.44 -26.33 7.85
C GLN A 205 48.35 -26.96 8.72
N LEU A 206 47.54 -26.15 9.42
CA LEU A 206 46.44 -26.66 10.24
C LEU A 206 45.37 -27.38 9.42
N LYS A 207 45.03 -26.85 8.23
CA LYS A 207 44.09 -27.52 7.30
C LYS A 207 44.64 -28.85 6.81
N GLN A 208 45.87 -28.86 6.31
CA GLN A 208 46.51 -30.08 5.80
C GLN A 208 46.64 -31.14 6.90
N ASN A 209 47.00 -30.73 8.12
CA ASN A 209 47.09 -31.64 9.26
C ASN A 209 45.72 -32.19 9.66
N TYR A 210 44.67 -31.36 9.62
CA TYR A 210 43.30 -31.80 9.90
C TYR A 210 42.75 -32.78 8.86
N GLU A 211 43.08 -32.57 7.58
CA GLU A 211 42.68 -33.45 6.48
C GLU A 211 43.35 -34.83 6.55
N LYS A 212 44.63 -34.90 6.98
CA LYS A 212 45.38 -36.16 7.15
C LYS A 212 44.87 -37.05 8.29
N ILE A 213 44.07 -36.51 9.22
CA ILE A 213 43.50 -37.30 10.32
C ILE A 213 42.27 -38.05 9.80
N ASN A 214 42.26 -39.38 9.92
CA ASN A 214 41.12 -40.20 9.46
C ASN A 214 40.09 -40.45 10.57
N SER A 215 40.47 -40.37 11.85
CA SER A 215 39.59 -40.65 12.98
C SER A 215 38.86 -39.39 13.49
N THR A 216 37.53 -39.48 13.62
CA THR A 216 36.69 -38.41 14.18
C THR A 216 37.09 -38.03 15.60
N LYS A 217 37.50 -39.01 16.42
CA LYS A 217 37.96 -38.77 17.80
C LYS A 217 39.25 -37.95 17.82
N GLN A 218 40.18 -38.25 16.91
CA GLN A 218 41.43 -37.50 16.77
C GLN A 218 41.21 -36.10 16.20
N LYS A 219 40.26 -35.92 15.25
CA LYS A 219 39.88 -34.59 14.74
C LYS A 219 39.33 -33.69 15.86
N GLN A 220 38.53 -34.26 16.75
CA GLN A 220 37.98 -33.52 17.88
C GLN A 220 39.05 -33.13 18.91
N ILE A 221 40.00 -34.03 19.19
CA ILE A 221 41.16 -33.72 20.05
C ILE A 221 42.01 -32.60 19.41
N PHE A 222 42.33 -32.72 18.12
CA PHE A 222 43.10 -31.71 17.38
C PHE A 222 42.44 -30.32 17.40
N ARG A 223 41.12 -30.26 17.22
CA ARG A 223 40.34 -29.03 17.32
C ARG A 223 40.41 -28.43 18.73
N ASN A 224 40.27 -29.25 19.77
CA ASN A 224 40.30 -28.76 21.15
C ASN A 224 41.69 -28.23 21.51
N VAL A 225 42.76 -28.93 21.12
CA VAL A 225 44.15 -28.51 21.38
C VAL A 225 44.48 -27.21 20.64
N THR A 226 44.08 -27.08 19.37
CA THR A 226 44.31 -25.85 18.60
C THR A 226 43.53 -24.66 19.17
N MET A 227 42.30 -24.86 19.63
CA MET A 227 41.51 -23.82 20.30
C MET A 227 42.15 -23.35 21.62
N ILE A 228 42.65 -24.28 22.45
CA ILE A 228 43.35 -23.94 23.70
C ILE A 228 44.63 -23.16 23.41
N PHE A 229 45.41 -23.60 22.41
CA PHE A 229 46.63 -22.91 22.01
C PHE A 229 46.35 -21.48 21.54
N ILE A 230 45.32 -21.27 20.72
CA ILE A 230 44.91 -19.94 20.25
C ILE A 230 44.46 -19.07 21.43
N ALA A 231 43.68 -19.63 22.36
CA ALA A 231 43.21 -18.89 23.54
C ALA A 231 44.38 -18.42 24.41
N ASN A 232 45.36 -19.29 24.68
CA ASN A 232 46.54 -18.95 25.46
C ASN A 232 47.41 -17.89 24.76
N TYR A 233 47.60 -18.01 23.44
CA TYR A 233 48.35 -17.04 22.66
C TYR A 233 47.71 -15.64 22.68
N VAL A 234 46.38 -15.56 22.62
CA VAL A 234 45.65 -14.29 22.73
C VAL A 234 45.82 -13.69 24.12
N GLN A 235 45.70 -14.49 25.18
CA GLN A 235 45.89 -14.03 26.55
C GLN A 235 47.31 -13.49 26.80
N GLU A 236 48.34 -14.20 26.35
CA GLU A 236 49.75 -13.75 26.47
C GLU A 236 50.01 -12.43 25.75
N LYS A 237 49.36 -12.21 24.59
CA LYS A 237 49.48 -10.93 23.86
C LYS A 237 48.72 -9.80 24.53
N GLU A 238 47.59 -10.08 25.17
CA GLU A 238 46.85 -9.07 25.94
C GLU A 238 47.57 -8.67 27.24
N THR A 239 48.24 -9.61 27.92
CA THR A 239 49.02 -9.30 29.13
C THR A 239 50.26 -8.48 28.79
N THR A 240 51.04 -8.90 27.80
CA THR A 240 52.23 -8.15 27.35
C THR A 240 51.89 -6.75 26.81
N ALA A 241 50.73 -6.56 26.17
CA ALA A 241 50.27 -5.25 25.72
C ALA A 241 49.77 -4.33 26.86
N ARG A 242 49.42 -4.88 28.02
CA ARG A 242 49.05 -4.13 29.23
C ARG A 242 50.27 -3.74 30.07
N GLU A 243 51.31 -4.58 30.09
CA GLU A 243 52.57 -4.32 30.81
C GLU A 243 53.47 -3.29 30.11
N THR A 244 53.27 -3.07 28.81
CA THR A 244 54.03 -2.11 27.99
C THR A 244 53.35 -0.74 27.82
N ARG A 245 52.24 -0.50 28.53
CA ARG A 245 51.52 0.78 28.60
C ARG A 245 51.68 1.43 29.96
#